data_AF-A0A013T8K0-F1
#
_entry.id   AF-A0A013T8K0-F1
#
_cell.length_a   1.000
_cell.length_b   1.000
_cell.length_c   1.000
_cell.angle_alpha   90.00
_cell.angle_beta   90.00
_cell.angle_gamma   90.00
#
_symmetry.space_group_name_H-M   'P 1'
#
loop_
_entity.id
_entity.type
_entity.pdbx_description
1 polymer ?
#
loop_
_entity_poly.entity_id
_entity_poly.type
_entity_poly.pdbx_seq_one_letter_code
_entity_poly.pdbx_strand_id
1 'polypeptide(L)'
;MSVVAFKQVDVFTSQAFKGNPVAVIMDASTLTSEQMQAIANWTNLSETTFVLPATDSQADYQVRIFTPQNELPFAGHPTIGTAYALLEAGLIKAKEGKLVQQCGLVW
;
A
#
# COMPACT_ATOMS: atom_id res chain seq x y z
N MET A 1 13.25 17.83 6.80
CA MET A 1 13.23 16.63 5.93
C MET A 1 12.30 15.62 6.57
N SER A 2 11.37 15.05 5.81
CA SER A 2 10.56 13.91 6.26
C SER A 2 11.16 12.64 5.66
N VAL A 3 11.19 11.55 6.42
CA VAL A 3 11.73 10.26 5.99
C VAL A 3 10.65 9.21 6.23
N VAL A 4 10.33 8.45 5.18
CA VAL A 4 9.36 7.35 5.24
C VAL A 4 9.98 6.11 4.61
N ALA A 5 9.65 4.94 5.15
CA ALA A 5 10.07 3.69 4.57
C ALA A 5 9.29 3.42 3.28
N PHE A 6 10.00 3.19 2.19
CA PHE A 6 9.45 3.11 0.84
C PHE A 6 9.89 1.82 0.14
N LYS A 7 8.99 1.22 -0.62
CA LYS A 7 9.31 0.15 -1.56
C LYS A 7 8.54 0.34 -2.86
N GLN A 8 9.20 0.15 -4.00
CA GLN A 8 8.53 0.03 -5.29
C GLN A 8 8.47 -1.44 -5.68
N VAL A 9 7.27 -1.93 -6.01
CA VAL A 9 7.03 -3.35 -6.32
C VAL A 9 6.43 -3.46 -7.72
N ASP A 10 7.04 -4.28 -8.58
CA ASP A 10 6.41 -4.69 -9.83
C ASP A 10 5.44 -5.85 -9.58
N VAL A 11 4.15 -5.58 -9.78
CA VAL A 11 3.10 -6.57 -9.58
C VAL A 11 2.86 -7.36 -10.87
N PHE A 12 2.38 -8.61 -10.76
CA PHE A 12 2.10 -9.55 -11.85
C PHE A 12 3.33 -10.08 -12.62
N THR A 13 4.52 -9.93 -12.06
CA THR A 13 5.76 -10.45 -12.64
C THR A 13 6.69 -10.96 -11.56
N SER A 14 7.57 -11.89 -11.91
CA SER A 14 8.76 -12.26 -11.12
C SER A 14 10.04 -11.64 -11.68
N GLN A 15 9.96 -10.96 -12.83
CA GLN A 15 11.07 -10.29 -13.48
C GLN A 15 10.95 -8.78 -13.26
N ALA A 16 12.03 -8.15 -12.81
CA ALA A 16 12.08 -6.70 -12.61
C ALA A 16 11.75 -5.94 -13.91
N PHE A 17 11.00 -4.86 -13.76
CA PHE A 17 10.60 -3.91 -14.81
C PHE A 17 9.68 -4.50 -15.90
N LYS A 18 8.99 -5.60 -15.59
CA LYS A 18 8.05 -6.29 -16.51
C LYS A 18 6.63 -6.40 -15.96
N GLY A 19 6.34 -5.70 -14.87
CA GLY A 19 5.05 -5.75 -14.19
C GLY A 19 4.32 -4.42 -14.25
N ASN A 20 3.34 -4.28 -13.36
CA ASN A 20 2.70 -3.00 -13.08
C ASN A 20 3.25 -2.44 -11.75
N PRO A 21 4.01 -1.34 -11.75
CA PRO A 21 4.67 -0.83 -10.55
C PRO A 21 3.67 -0.18 -9.60
N VAL A 22 3.82 -0.47 -8.30
CA VAL A 22 3.17 0.27 -7.23
C VAL A 22 4.20 0.79 -6.24
N ALA A 23 4.05 2.05 -5.83
CA ALA A 23 4.80 2.62 -4.72
C ALA A 23 4.12 2.28 -3.40
N VAL A 24 4.86 1.74 -2.43
CA VAL A 24 4.36 1.36 -1.11
C VAL A 24 5.08 2.18 -0.04
N ILE A 25 4.34 3.04 0.65
CA ILE A 25 4.78 3.71 1.87
C ILE A 25 4.46 2.79 3.04
N MET A 26 5.51 2.18 3.61
CA MET A 26 5.38 1.04 4.53
C MET A 26 4.91 1.42 5.95
N ASP A 27 5.02 2.69 6.31
CA ASP A 27 4.40 3.28 7.50
C ASP A 27 3.99 4.72 7.20
N ALA A 28 2.69 4.96 7.14
CA ALA A 28 2.07 6.25 6.87
C ALA A 28 1.33 6.82 8.08
N SER A 29 1.55 6.27 9.29
CA SER A 29 0.82 6.64 10.52
C SER A 29 0.98 8.11 10.94
N THR A 30 2.04 8.77 10.47
CA THR A 30 2.34 10.17 10.76
C THR A 30 1.96 11.13 9.63
N LEU A 31 1.45 10.61 8.51
CA LEU A 31 1.12 11.41 7.33
C LEU A 31 -0.33 11.89 7.37
N THR A 32 -0.58 13.13 6.95
CA THR A 32 -1.93 13.61 6.65
C THR A 32 -2.38 13.12 5.28
N SER A 33 -3.69 13.17 5.01
CA SER A 33 -4.24 12.82 3.68
C SER A 33 -3.65 13.70 2.57
N GLU A 34 -3.41 14.97 2.83
CA GLU A 34 -2.81 15.91 1.88
C GLU A 34 -1.36 15.53 1.57
N GLN A 35 -0.60 15.09 2.58
CA GLN A 35 0.75 14.58 2.38
C GLN A 35 0.74 13.28 1.59
N MET A 36 -0.19 12.36 1.87
CA MET A 36 -0.35 11.13 1.10
C MET A 36 -0.67 11.44 -0.38
N GLN A 37 -1.61 12.35 -0.63
CA GLN A 37 -1.95 12.78 -1.99
C GLN A 37 -0.77 13.46 -2.70
N ALA A 38 -0.01 14.31 -2.00
CA ALA A 38 1.17 14.97 -2.54
C ALA A 38 2.28 13.96 -2.89
N ILE A 39 2.49 12.94 -2.05
CA ILE A 39 3.42 11.85 -2.32
C ILE A 39 2.96 11.04 -3.54
N ALA A 40 1.68 10.67 -3.61
CA ALA A 40 1.12 9.93 -4.75
C ALA A 40 1.22 10.72 -6.07
N ASN A 41 1.05 12.05 -6.00
CA ASN A 41 1.27 12.92 -7.15
C ASN A 41 2.75 12.97 -7.55
N TRP A 42 3.66 13.07 -6.57
CA TRP A 42 5.10 13.16 -6.80
C TRP A 42 5.71 11.86 -7.33
N THR A 43 5.26 10.68 -6.86
CA THR A 43 5.72 9.39 -7.37
C THR A 43 5.28 9.16 -8.83
N ASN A 44 4.15 9.74 -9.22
CA ASN A 44 3.60 9.72 -10.58
C ASN A 44 3.46 8.29 -11.17
N LEU A 45 3.16 7.31 -10.32
CA LEU A 45 2.72 5.98 -10.73
C LEU A 45 1.19 5.95 -10.85
N SER A 46 0.64 4.86 -11.40
CA SER A 46 -0.82 4.69 -11.45
C SER A 46 -1.44 4.74 -10.06
N GLU A 47 -0.78 4.11 -9.07
CA GLU A 47 -1.18 4.17 -7.67
C GLU A 47 0.03 4.18 -6.72
N THR A 48 -0.16 4.84 -5.58
CA THR A 48 0.69 4.74 -4.39
C THR A 48 -0.16 4.26 -3.22
N THR A 49 0.37 3.34 -2.44
CA THR A 49 -0.27 2.81 -1.24
C THR A 49 0.39 3.29 0.03
N PHE A 50 -0.43 3.48 1.05
CA PHE A 50 -0.04 3.99 2.35
C PHE A 50 -0.52 3.01 3.41
N VAL A 51 0.44 2.36 4.07
CA VAL A 51 0.16 1.36 5.10
C VAL A 51 -0.05 2.05 6.43
N LEU A 52 -1.14 1.67 7.10
CA LEU A 52 -1.57 2.18 8.39
C LEU A 52 -1.83 1.02 9.34
N PRO A 53 -1.73 1.25 10.66
CA PRO A 53 -2.30 0.33 11.64
C PRO A 53 -3.77 0.05 11.33
N ALA A 54 -4.16 -1.22 11.36
CA ALA A 54 -5.57 -1.58 11.21
C ALA A 54 -6.41 -0.99 12.35
N THR A 55 -7.61 -0.51 12.02
CA THR A 55 -8.61 -0.13 13.02
C THR A 55 -9.60 -1.25 13.30
N ASP A 56 -9.76 -2.19 12.37
CA ASP A 56 -10.48 -3.44 12.59
C ASP A 56 -9.54 -4.50 13.17
N SER A 57 -9.91 -5.06 14.33
CA SER A 57 -9.18 -6.14 15.01
C SER A 57 -9.01 -7.42 14.17
N GLN A 58 -9.83 -7.63 13.14
CA GLN A 58 -9.73 -8.78 12.24
C GLN A 58 -8.72 -8.56 11.11
N ALA A 59 -8.33 -7.31 10.85
CA ALA A 59 -7.38 -6.97 9.80
C ALA A 59 -5.94 -7.01 10.31
N ASP A 60 -5.02 -7.44 9.44
CA ASP A 60 -3.59 -7.48 9.72
C ASP A 60 -2.94 -6.10 9.49
N TYR A 61 -3.51 -5.31 8.57
CA TYR A 61 -3.09 -3.95 8.26
C TYR A 61 -4.23 -3.19 7.55
N GLN A 62 -4.17 -1.86 7.60
CA GLN A 62 -4.98 -1.00 6.74
C GLN A 62 -4.12 -0.47 5.60
N VAL A 63 -4.73 -0.34 4.42
CA VAL A 63 -4.12 0.37 3.31
C VAL A 63 -5.05 1.46 2.78
N ARG A 64 -4.48 2.63 2.52
CA ARG A 64 -5.11 3.67 1.69
C ARG A 64 -4.42 3.70 0.33
N ILE A 65 -5.18 3.89 -0.74
CA ILE A 65 -4.70 3.78 -2.12
C ILE A 65 -5.00 5.09 -2.82
N PHE A 66 -3.98 5.72 -3.39
CA PHE A 66 -4.10 6.99 -4.08
C PHE A 66 -3.59 6.87 -5.51
N THR A 67 -4.35 7.44 -6.45
CA THR A 67 -3.80 7.87 -7.75
C THR A 67 -3.07 9.20 -7.57
N PRO A 68 -2.40 9.73 -8.60
CA PRO A 68 -1.84 11.07 -8.56
C PRO A 68 -2.88 12.19 -8.37
N GLN A 69 -4.19 11.90 -8.52
CA GLN A 69 -5.27 12.88 -8.45
C GLN A 69 -6.24 12.69 -7.28
N ASN A 70 -6.48 11.46 -6.83
CA ASN A 70 -7.49 11.19 -5.81
C ASN A 70 -7.25 9.87 -5.07
N GLU A 71 -7.92 9.71 -3.94
CA GLU A 71 -7.99 8.43 -3.22
C GLU A 71 -8.98 7.46 -3.90
N LEU A 72 -8.65 6.18 -3.87
CA LEU A 72 -9.49 5.07 -4.29
C LEU A 72 -9.88 4.23 -3.06
N PRO A 73 -11.15 3.79 -2.95
CA PRO A 73 -11.55 2.93 -1.84
C PRO A 73 -10.89 1.54 -1.90
N PHE A 74 -10.56 1.07 -3.12
CA PHE A 74 -9.91 -0.22 -3.35
C PHE A 74 -9.31 -0.29 -4.76
N ALA A 75 -8.22 -1.06 -4.91
CA ALA A 75 -7.66 -1.48 -6.19
C ALA A 75 -6.91 -2.81 -6.05
N GLY A 76 -6.94 -3.64 -7.10
CA GLY A 76 -6.42 -5.01 -7.07
C GLY A 76 -4.90 -5.11 -7.01
N HIS A 77 -4.19 -4.63 -8.04
CA HIS A 77 -2.73 -4.75 -8.05
C HIS A 77 -2.03 -3.98 -6.91
N PRO A 78 -2.51 -2.81 -6.43
CA PRO A 78 -1.90 -2.13 -5.30
C PRO A 78 -2.05 -2.93 -4.00
N THR A 79 -3.17 -3.64 -3.83
CA THR A 79 -3.40 -4.57 -2.71
C THR A 79 -2.36 -5.70 -2.72
N ILE A 80 -2.14 -6.34 -3.88
CA ILE A 80 -1.18 -7.45 -4.02
C ILE A 80 0.26 -6.96 -3.75
N GLY A 81 0.65 -5.85 -4.36
CA GLY A 81 1.99 -5.29 -4.18
C GLY A 81 2.28 -4.86 -2.74
N THR A 82 1.28 -4.29 -2.06
CA THR A 82 1.38 -3.92 -0.64
C THR A 82 1.53 -5.14 0.25
N ALA A 83 0.68 -6.16 0.08
CA ALA A 83 0.78 -7.40 0.84
C ALA A 83 2.16 -8.06 0.67
N TYR A 84 2.67 -8.12 -0.57
CA TYR A 84 4.00 -8.64 -0.87
C TYR A 84 5.11 -7.83 -0.16
N ALA A 85 5.06 -6.50 -0.23
CA ALA A 85 6.04 -5.63 0.41
C ALA A 85 6.10 -5.85 1.93
N LEU A 86 4.93 -5.92 2.59
CA LEU A 86 4.85 -6.09 4.04
C LEU A 86 5.29 -7.49 4.50
N LEU A 87 4.96 -8.54 3.74
CA LEU A 87 5.41 -9.91 4.01
C LEU A 87 6.93 -10.03 3.86
N GLU A 88 7.51 -9.50 2.78
CA GLU A 88 8.94 -9.60 2.54
C GLU A 88 9.75 -8.77 3.56
N ALA A 89 9.23 -7.63 3.99
CA ALA A 89 9.82 -6.82 5.05
C ALA A 89 9.65 -7.43 6.47
N GLY A 90 8.88 -8.53 6.61
CA GLY A 90 8.61 -9.16 7.90
C GLY A 90 7.71 -8.35 8.84
N LEU A 91 7.00 -7.34 8.32
CA LEU A 91 6.13 -6.45 9.09
C LEU A 91 4.78 -7.11 9.42
N ILE A 92 4.34 -8.05 8.59
CA ILE A 92 3.15 -8.88 8.82
C ILE A 92 3.47 -10.35 8.59
N LYS A 93 2.63 -11.24 9.10
CA LYS A 93 2.71 -12.68 8.86
C LYS A 93 1.33 -13.21 8.49
N ALA A 94 1.28 -14.04 7.45
CA ALA A 94 0.05 -14.74 7.10
C ALA A 94 -0.36 -15.69 8.24
N LYS A 95 -1.64 -15.66 8.61
CA LYS A 95 -2.24 -16.57 9.59
C LYS A 95 -2.96 -17.65 8.81
N GLU A 96 -2.54 -18.91 8.96
CA GLU A 96 -3.11 -20.05 8.22
C GLU A 96 -3.13 -19.84 6.69
N GLY A 97 -2.09 -19.20 6.15
CA GLY A 97 -1.99 -18.88 4.72
C GLY A 97 -2.91 -17.75 4.25
N LYS A 98 -3.53 -17.01 5.18
CA LYS A 98 -4.43 -15.88 4.88
C LYS A 98 -3.87 -14.57 5.41
N LEU A 99 -4.22 -13.49 4.72
CA LEU A 99 -4.02 -12.10 5.13
C LEU A 99 -5.34 -11.35 4.97
N VAL A 100 -5.67 -10.52 5.95
CA VAL A 100 -6.86 -9.67 5.93
C VAL A 100 -6.42 -8.21 5.83
N GLN A 101 -6.71 -7.59 4.69
CA GLN A 101 -6.46 -6.17 4.46
C GLN A 101 -7.72 -5.36 4.73
N GLN A 102 -7.62 -4.36 5.60
CA GLN A 102 -8.65 -3.33 5.72
C GLN A 102 -8.51 -2.33 4.56
N CYS A 103 -9.60 -2.07 3.86
CA CYS A 103 -9.69 -1.11 2.74
C CYS A 103 -10.87 -0.14 2.93
N GLY A 104 -11.06 0.79 1.99
CA GLY A 104 -12.09 1.84 2.06
C GLY A 104 -13.48 1.43 1.60
N LEU A 105 -13.72 0.15 1.30
CA LEU A 105 -15.05 -0.35 0.96
C LEU A 105 -15.91 -0.51 2.22
N VAL A 106 -17.14 -0.01 2.15
CA VAL A 106 -18.18 -0.17 3.18
C VAL A 106 -19.35 -0.91 2.53
N TRP A 107 -19.86 -1.94 3.20
CA TRP A 107 -20.98 -2.78 2.75
C TRP A 107 -22.27 -2.41 3.45
#